data_AF-A0A4P5T9K1-F1
#
_entry.id   AF-A0A4P5T9K1-F1
#
_cell.length_a   1.000
_cell.length_b   1.000
_cell.length_c   1.000
_cell.angle_alpha   90.00
_cell.angle_beta   90.00
_cell.angle_gamma   90.00
#
_symmetry.space_group_name_H-M   'P 1'
#
loop_
_entity.id
_entity.type
_entity.pdbx_description
1 polymer ?
#
loop_
_entity_poly.entity_id
_entity_poly.type
_entity_poly.pdbx_seq_one_letter_code
_entity_poly.pdbx_strand_id
1 'polypeptide(L)'
;MKKVFLLFFLFLHVGILIINNSVMTRETYVDFFDKKSNYFDFLCGKIIRNSFFQIYGKYSGLETGYGFFGFNVRSTGFVINEYCGKTSNPEFNSLEAENRYGSLRSLYIDYLKYQFPKNGKANQVDGILEDYLDLVLKNVSAFSMRGKAVDCDSVLTGYYILELPKLVDLKNGAKLNYELLPVKKFVYAIGK
;
A
#
# COMPACT_ATOMS: atom_id res chain seq x y z
N MET A 1 -20.94 -36.00 14.47
CA MET A 1 -21.10 -35.75 13.02
C MET A 1 -21.09 -34.27 12.65
N LYS A 2 -22.04 -33.43 13.10
CA LYS A 2 -22.10 -32.00 12.71
C LYS A 2 -20.81 -31.19 13.03
N LYS A 3 -20.19 -31.42 14.20
CA LYS A 3 -18.92 -30.75 14.57
C LYS A 3 -17.74 -31.14 13.68
N VAL A 4 -17.64 -32.41 13.29
CA VAL A 4 -16.56 -32.90 12.40
C VAL A 4 -16.71 -32.32 11.01
N PHE A 5 -17.94 -32.25 10.49
CA PHE A 5 -18.23 -31.60 9.22
C PHE A 5 -17.91 -30.10 9.22
N LEU A 6 -18.27 -29.40 10.30
CA LEU A 6 -17.93 -27.98 10.47
C LEU A 6 -16.41 -27.75 10.52
N LEU A 7 -15.68 -28.57 11.28
CA LEU A 7 -14.22 -28.51 11.37
C LEU A 7 -13.56 -28.78 10.02
N PHE A 8 -14.03 -29.79 9.29
CA PHE A 8 -13.56 -30.08 7.95
C PHE A 8 -13.82 -28.91 6.98
N PHE A 9 -15.03 -28.33 7.01
CA PHE A 9 -15.36 -27.16 6.22
C PHE A 9 -14.47 -25.96 6.56
N LEU A 10 -14.27 -25.67 7.85
CA LEU A 10 -13.39 -24.58 8.31
C LEU A 10 -11.96 -24.79 7.84
N PHE A 11 -11.42 -26.00 8.00
CA PHE A 11 -10.07 -26.33 7.56
C PHE A 11 -9.91 -26.14 6.05
N LEU A 12 -10.88 -26.63 5.27
CA LEU A 12 -10.89 -26.48 3.82
C LEU A 12 -11.03 -25.00 3.40
N HIS A 13 -11.91 -24.24 4.05
CA HIS A 13 -12.10 -22.82 3.80
C HIS A 13 -10.84 -22.00 4.10
N VAL A 14 -10.19 -22.23 5.24
CA VAL A 14 -8.93 -21.58 5.61
C VAL A 14 -7.79 -21.98 4.67
N GLY A 15 -7.73 -23.24 4.26
CA GLY A 15 -6.76 -23.70 3.27
C GLY A 15 -6.92 -22.98 1.92
N ILE A 16 -8.16 -22.86 1.44
CA ILE A 16 -8.47 -22.13 0.21
C ILE A 16 -8.13 -20.64 0.34
N LEU A 17 -8.44 -20.02 1.50
CA LEU A 17 -8.07 -18.64 1.81
C LEU A 17 -6.56 -18.42 1.67
N ILE A 18 -5.75 -19.26 2.32
CA ILE A 18 -4.29 -19.15 2.28
C ILE A 18 -3.78 -19.28 0.85
N ILE A 19 -4.22 -20.30 0.12
CA ILE A 19 -3.80 -20.54 -1.27
C ILE A 19 -4.14 -19.34 -2.15
N ASN A 20 -5.38 -18.84 -2.08
CA ASN A 20 -5.83 -17.71 -2.90
C ASN A 20 -4.96 -16.47 -2.65
N ASN A 21 -4.75 -16.11 -1.37
CA ASN A 21 -3.97 -14.93 -1.01
C ASN A 21 -2.49 -15.09 -1.40
N SER A 22 -1.89 -16.27 -1.24
CA SER A 22 -0.50 -16.52 -1.62
C SER A 22 -0.27 -16.36 -3.12
N VAL A 23 -1.17 -16.91 -3.96
CA VAL A 23 -1.04 -16.78 -5.41
C VAL A 23 -1.27 -15.33 -5.86
N MET A 24 -2.30 -14.66 -5.34
CA MET A 24 -2.54 -13.25 -5.66
C MET A 24 -1.36 -12.34 -5.26
N THR A 25 -0.77 -12.56 -4.08
CA THR A 25 0.41 -11.83 -3.62
C THR A 25 1.59 -12.08 -4.56
N ARG A 26 1.76 -13.31 -5.02
CA ARG A 26 2.80 -13.69 -5.96
C ARG A 26 2.61 -13.06 -7.34
N GLU A 27 1.40 -13.13 -7.91
CA GLU A 27 1.06 -12.46 -9.18
C GLU A 27 1.35 -10.95 -9.08
N THR A 28 0.88 -10.30 -8.00
CA THR A 28 1.12 -8.87 -7.75
C THR A 28 2.62 -8.56 -7.64
N TYR A 29 3.40 -9.39 -6.94
CA TYR A 29 4.85 -9.20 -6.82
C TYR A 29 5.57 -9.35 -8.16
N VAL A 30 5.19 -10.34 -8.98
CA VAL A 30 5.76 -10.57 -10.29
C VAL A 30 5.47 -9.38 -11.22
N ASP A 31 4.22 -8.92 -11.23
CA ASP A 31 3.78 -7.78 -12.04
C ASP A 31 4.43 -6.47 -11.57
N PHE A 32 4.50 -6.22 -10.25
CA PHE A 32 5.04 -4.97 -9.70
C PHE A 32 6.53 -4.80 -9.94
N PHE A 33 7.30 -5.89 -9.86
CA PHE A 33 8.76 -5.85 -10.07
C PHE A 33 9.18 -6.20 -11.50
N ASP A 34 8.23 -6.24 -12.45
CA ASP A 34 8.44 -6.61 -13.87
C ASP A 34 9.28 -7.88 -14.02
N LYS A 35 9.00 -8.88 -13.18
CA LYS A 35 9.70 -10.16 -13.20
C LYS A 35 9.03 -11.10 -14.19
N LYS A 36 9.80 -11.99 -14.82
CA LYS A 36 9.22 -13.07 -15.63
C LYS A 36 8.49 -14.06 -14.71
N SER A 37 7.21 -14.27 -15.00
CA SER A 37 6.41 -15.37 -14.45
C SER A 37 7.10 -16.72 -14.72
N ASN A 38 7.11 -17.59 -13.72
CA ASN A 38 7.65 -18.95 -13.84
C ASN A 38 6.53 -20.00 -14.02
N TYR A 39 6.90 -21.25 -14.27
CA TYR A 39 5.93 -22.35 -14.47
C TYR A 39 5.04 -22.60 -13.24
N PHE A 40 5.54 -22.31 -12.04
CA PHE A 40 4.76 -22.43 -10.80
C PHE A 40 3.64 -21.38 -10.76
N ASP A 41 3.92 -20.15 -11.15
CA ASP A 41 2.93 -19.06 -11.25
C ASP A 41 1.80 -19.46 -12.23
N PHE A 42 2.13 -20.09 -13.36
CA PHE A 42 1.15 -20.62 -14.32
C PHE A 42 0.25 -21.72 -13.72
N LEU A 43 0.83 -22.69 -13.00
CA LEU A 43 0.07 -23.76 -12.36
C LEU A 43 -0.88 -23.22 -11.28
N CYS A 44 -0.38 -22.32 -10.45
CA CYS A 44 -1.17 -21.64 -9.43
C CYS A 44 -2.33 -20.84 -10.04
N GLY A 45 -2.07 -20.08 -11.11
CA GLY A 45 -3.10 -19.38 -11.86
C GLY A 45 -4.16 -20.32 -12.43
N LYS A 46 -3.77 -21.50 -12.92
CA LYS A 46 -4.71 -22.51 -13.45
C LYS A 46 -5.64 -23.08 -12.37
N ILE A 47 -5.14 -23.26 -11.14
CA ILE A 47 -5.93 -23.75 -10.00
C ILE A 47 -6.99 -22.72 -9.61
N ILE A 48 -6.61 -21.44 -9.49
CA ILE A 48 -7.52 -20.36 -9.07
C ILE A 48 -8.51 -19.99 -10.17
N ARG A 49 -8.11 -20.09 -11.45
CA ARG A 49 -8.98 -19.86 -12.61
C ARG A 49 -9.88 -21.05 -12.92
N ASN A 50 -9.81 -22.14 -12.15
CA ASN A 50 -10.72 -23.26 -12.31
C ASN A 50 -12.16 -22.84 -11.98
N SER A 51 -13.14 -23.32 -12.75
CA SER A 51 -14.55 -22.97 -12.57
C SER A 51 -15.09 -23.29 -11.17
N PHE A 52 -14.64 -24.38 -10.55
CA PHE A 52 -15.05 -24.74 -9.19
C PHE A 52 -14.54 -23.72 -8.16
N PHE A 53 -13.27 -23.32 -8.30
CA PHE A 53 -12.64 -22.34 -7.43
C PHE A 53 -13.27 -20.96 -7.59
N GLN A 54 -13.59 -20.57 -8.83
CA GLN A 54 -14.31 -19.33 -9.12
C GLN A 54 -15.69 -19.32 -8.48
N ILE A 55 -16.50 -20.37 -8.69
CA ILE A 55 -17.85 -20.48 -8.12
C ILE A 55 -17.79 -20.41 -6.59
N TYR A 56 -16.92 -21.21 -5.98
CA TYR A 56 -16.69 -21.18 -4.54
C TYR A 56 -16.26 -19.80 -4.07
N GLY A 57 -15.33 -19.17 -4.79
CA GLY A 57 -14.85 -17.82 -4.52
C GLY A 57 -15.94 -16.75 -4.59
N LYS A 58 -16.92 -16.90 -5.49
CA LYS A 58 -18.09 -15.99 -5.55
C LYS A 58 -18.95 -16.11 -4.31
N TYR A 59 -19.28 -17.34 -3.93
CA TYR A 59 -20.15 -17.60 -2.78
C TYR A 59 -19.49 -17.23 -1.44
N SER A 60 -18.18 -17.42 -1.33
CA SER A 60 -17.41 -17.14 -0.11
C SER A 60 -16.79 -15.73 -0.08
N GLY A 61 -16.91 -14.95 -1.16
CA GLY A 61 -16.28 -13.64 -1.29
C GLY A 61 -14.77 -13.65 -1.53
N LEU A 62 -14.15 -14.81 -1.75
CA LEU A 62 -12.70 -14.94 -1.99
C LEU A 62 -12.26 -14.38 -3.35
N GLU A 63 -13.14 -14.43 -4.36
CA GLU A 63 -12.84 -13.90 -5.70
C GLU A 63 -12.61 -12.39 -5.68
N THR A 64 -13.13 -11.73 -4.65
CA THR A 64 -13.05 -10.29 -4.55
C THR A 64 -11.64 -9.82 -4.22
N GLY A 65 -10.71 -10.73 -3.90
CA GLY A 65 -9.34 -10.36 -3.52
C GLY A 65 -9.25 -9.54 -2.22
N TYR A 66 -10.40 -9.16 -1.65
CA TYR A 66 -10.54 -8.36 -0.44
C TYR A 66 -10.44 -9.20 0.83
N GLY A 67 -9.88 -10.40 0.72
CA GLY A 67 -9.63 -11.28 1.86
C GLY A 67 -8.62 -10.69 2.85
N PHE A 68 -7.68 -9.85 2.40
CA PHE A 68 -6.80 -9.02 3.26
C PHE A 68 -6.02 -7.91 2.50
N PHE A 69 -6.02 -7.89 1.15
CA PHE A 69 -5.17 -6.98 0.35
C PHE A 69 -5.77 -6.41 -0.93
N GLY A 70 -7.04 -6.71 -1.26
CA GLY A 70 -7.66 -6.09 -2.43
C GLY A 70 -7.66 -4.56 -2.29
N PHE A 71 -7.47 -3.84 -3.39
CA PHE A 71 -7.40 -2.36 -3.50
C PHE A 71 -8.63 -1.57 -2.98
N ASN A 72 -9.42 -2.15 -2.08
CA ASN A 72 -10.09 -1.43 -0.99
C ASN A 72 -9.10 -1.10 0.16
N VAL A 73 -7.80 -1.30 -0.04
CA VAL A 73 -6.76 -0.66 0.74
C VAL A 73 -6.92 0.84 0.57
N ARG A 74 -7.42 1.51 1.61
CA ARG A 74 -7.26 2.95 1.84
C ARG A 74 -5.92 3.36 1.24
N SER A 75 -5.94 4.16 0.17
CA SER A 75 -4.82 4.49 -0.70
C SER A 75 -3.50 4.44 0.05
N THR A 76 -2.76 3.34 -0.06
CA THR A 76 -1.60 3.13 0.81
C THR A 76 -0.49 4.04 0.32
N GLY A 77 -0.34 5.20 0.94
CA GLY A 77 0.57 6.20 0.42
C GLY A 77 2.04 5.80 0.52
N PHE A 78 2.88 6.46 -0.25
CA PHE A 78 4.29 6.21 -0.46
C PHE A 78 5.07 7.42 0.04
N VAL A 79 6.14 7.21 0.80
CA VAL A 79 7.11 8.28 1.00
C VAL A 79 8.11 8.27 -0.14
N ILE A 80 8.29 9.41 -0.78
CA ILE A 80 9.20 9.58 -1.92
C ILE A 80 10.10 10.78 -1.62
N ASN A 81 11.38 10.62 -1.90
CA ASN A 81 12.35 11.71 -1.94
C ASN A 81 12.45 12.22 -3.38
N GLU A 82 12.22 13.51 -3.60
CA GLU A 82 12.45 14.20 -4.86
C GLU A 82 13.69 15.09 -4.70
N TYR A 83 14.68 14.93 -5.58
CA TYR A 83 15.88 15.76 -5.61
C TYR A 83 16.43 15.81 -7.04
N CYS A 84 16.86 16.99 -7.50
CA CYS A 84 17.46 17.16 -8.84
C CYS A 84 16.58 16.63 -10.00
N GLY A 85 15.26 16.68 -9.89
CA GLY A 85 14.32 16.09 -10.86
C GLY A 85 14.26 14.55 -10.86
N LYS A 86 14.93 13.89 -9.92
CA LYS A 86 14.87 12.44 -9.70
C LYS A 86 14.00 12.13 -8.48
N THR A 87 13.34 10.97 -8.53
CA THR A 87 12.58 10.42 -7.41
C THR A 87 13.25 9.16 -6.91
N SER A 88 13.40 9.02 -5.59
CA SER A 88 13.85 7.78 -4.97
C SER A 88 12.94 7.39 -3.82
N ASN A 89 12.76 6.09 -3.61
CA ASN A 89 12.17 5.60 -2.38
C ASN A 89 13.21 5.70 -1.24
N PRO A 90 12.79 5.96 0.00
CA PRO A 90 13.69 5.88 1.14
C PRO A 90 14.17 4.44 1.31
N GLU A 91 15.48 4.27 1.45
CA GLU A 91 16.12 2.97 1.68
C GLU A 91 16.41 2.82 3.17
N PHE A 92 16.00 1.68 3.73
CA PHE A 92 16.21 1.35 5.13
C PHE A 92 17.11 0.13 5.23
N ASN A 93 18.24 0.28 5.93
CA ASN A 93 19.22 -0.80 6.09
C ASN A 93 18.99 -1.64 7.36
N SER A 94 17.92 -1.36 8.13
CA SER A 94 17.55 -2.13 9.31
C SER A 94 16.06 -2.45 9.33
N LEU A 95 15.74 -3.66 9.79
CA LEU A 95 14.37 -4.14 9.97
C LEU A 95 13.56 -3.24 10.91
N GLU A 96 14.22 -2.66 11.92
CA GLU A 96 13.61 -1.69 12.82
C GLU A 96 13.16 -0.42 12.09
N ALA A 97 14.00 0.12 11.21
CA ALA A 97 13.68 1.31 10.42
C ALA A 97 12.56 1.03 9.42
N GLU A 98 12.57 -0.15 8.79
CA GLU A 98 11.50 -0.61 7.90
C GLU A 98 10.16 -0.77 8.64
N ASN A 99 10.16 -1.35 9.84
CA ASN A 99 8.95 -1.50 10.66
C ASN A 99 8.39 -0.15 11.14
N ARG A 100 9.26 0.77 11.54
CA ARG A 100 8.86 2.15 11.91
C ARG A 100 8.27 2.89 10.71
N TYR A 101 8.85 2.71 9.53
CA TYR A 101 8.35 3.26 8.29
C TYR A 101 7.00 2.65 7.86
N GLY A 102 6.84 1.33 7.98
CA GLY A 102 5.55 0.66 7.74
C GLY A 102 4.45 1.16 8.68
N SER A 103 4.79 1.43 9.95
CA SER A 103 3.87 2.01 10.93
C SER A 103 3.49 3.44 10.58
N LEU A 104 4.45 4.26 10.13
CA LEU A 104 4.23 5.62 9.64
C LEU A 104 3.21 5.65 8.48
N ARG A 105 3.37 4.73 7.53
CA ARG A 105 2.51 4.62 6.35
C ARG A 105 1.04 4.47 6.74
N SER A 106 0.77 3.70 7.78
CA SER A 106 -0.58 3.49 8.31
C SER A 106 -1.14 4.73 9.02
N LEU A 107 -0.30 5.47 9.76
CA LEU A 107 -0.73 6.66 10.50
C LEU A 107 -1.07 7.85 9.57
N TYR A 108 -0.35 8.03 8.46
CA TYR A 108 -0.68 9.05 7.45
C TYR A 108 -2.01 8.78 6.73
N ILE A 109 -2.45 7.52 6.66
CA ILE A 109 -3.77 7.17 6.13
C ILE A 109 -4.89 7.53 7.12
N ASP A 110 -4.61 7.49 8.42
CA ASP A 110 -5.52 8.01 9.44
C ASP A 110 -5.57 9.54 9.40
N TYR A 111 -4.43 10.22 9.19
CA TYR A 111 -4.35 11.68 8.99
C TYR A 111 -5.27 12.24 7.90
N LEU A 112 -5.37 11.57 6.75
CA LEU A 112 -6.29 11.95 5.67
C LEU A 112 -7.76 11.98 6.10
N LYS A 113 -8.16 11.22 7.13
CA LYS A 113 -9.53 11.27 7.67
C LYS A 113 -9.77 12.48 8.57
N TYR A 114 -8.70 13.03 9.17
CA TYR A 114 -8.77 14.16 10.09
C TYR A 114 -8.69 15.52 9.36
N GLN A 115 -8.01 15.58 8.21
CA GLN A 115 -7.93 16.80 7.39
C GLN A 115 -9.28 17.18 6.74
N PHE A 116 -10.19 16.22 6.59
CA PHE A 116 -11.57 16.41 6.11
C PHE A 116 -12.59 15.97 7.18
N PRO A 117 -12.66 16.65 8.34
CA PRO A 117 -13.58 16.25 9.39
C PRO A 117 -15.01 16.43 8.88
N LYS A 118 -15.83 15.37 8.92
CA LYS A 118 -17.25 15.39 8.50
C LYS A 118 -18.06 16.53 9.14
N ASN A 119 -17.61 17.08 10.27
CA ASN A 119 -18.28 18.10 11.06
C ASN A 119 -17.45 19.39 11.27
N GLY A 120 -16.35 19.60 10.51
CA GLY A 120 -15.65 20.89 10.45
C GLY A 120 -14.92 21.36 11.71
N LYS A 121 -14.76 20.53 12.75
CA LYS A 121 -14.01 20.89 13.97
C LYS A 121 -12.80 19.99 14.14
N ALA A 122 -11.61 20.54 13.91
CA ALA A 122 -10.36 19.91 14.29
C ALA A 122 -10.21 20.02 15.82
N ASN A 123 -9.98 18.89 16.49
CA ASN A 123 -9.73 18.86 17.93
C ASN A 123 -8.24 19.09 18.21
N GLN A 124 -7.89 19.52 19.43
CA GLN A 124 -6.49 19.73 19.86
C GLN A 124 -5.61 18.48 19.68
N VAL A 125 -6.22 17.29 19.79
CA VAL A 125 -5.56 15.99 19.56
C VAL A 125 -5.14 15.82 18.11
N ASP A 126 -5.89 16.38 17.15
CA ASP A 126 -5.59 16.28 15.71
C ASP A 126 -4.35 17.09 15.36
N GLY A 127 -4.15 18.26 15.98
CA GLY A 127 -2.96 19.09 15.81
C GLY A 127 -1.68 18.42 16.36
N ILE A 128 -1.76 17.76 17.52
CA ILE A 128 -0.63 17.01 18.07
C ILE A 128 -0.26 15.82 17.18
N LEU A 129 -1.27 15.13 16.62
CA LEU A 129 -1.04 14.04 15.67
C LEU A 129 -0.38 14.54 14.38
N GLU A 130 -0.80 15.71 13.89
CA GLU A 130 -0.17 16.35 12.73
C GLU A 130 1.30 16.71 12.99
N ASP A 131 1.60 17.35 14.12
CA ASP A 131 2.96 17.69 14.52
C ASP A 131 3.85 16.45 14.65
N TYR A 132 3.28 15.37 15.22
CA TYR A 132 3.96 14.09 15.32
C TYR A 132 4.29 13.51 13.93
N LEU A 133 3.32 13.50 13.02
CA LEU A 133 3.52 12.99 11.65
C LEU A 133 4.56 13.80 10.88
N ASP A 134 4.62 15.12 11.10
CA ASP A 134 5.64 15.98 10.53
C ASP A 134 7.03 15.67 11.06
N LEU A 135 7.15 15.51 12.38
CA LEU A 135 8.42 15.10 12.99
C LEU A 135 8.90 13.76 12.45
N VAL A 136 8.00 12.79 12.25
CA VAL A 136 8.41 11.50 11.70
C VAL A 136 8.80 11.60 10.23
N LEU A 137 8.08 12.36 9.40
CA LEU A 137 8.47 12.56 7.99
C LEU A 137 9.83 13.27 7.86
N LYS A 138 10.09 14.26 8.72
CA LYS A 138 11.41 14.90 8.84
C LYS A 138 12.51 13.91 9.22
N ASN A 139 12.25 13.02 10.17
CA ASN A 139 13.20 11.98 10.57
C ASN A 139 13.48 10.97 9.44
N VAL A 140 12.45 10.56 8.69
CA VAL A 140 12.62 9.69 7.52
C VAL A 140 13.47 10.39 6.45
N SER A 141 13.20 11.67 6.18
CA SER A 141 14.00 12.48 5.27
C SER A 141 15.47 12.51 5.69
N ALA A 142 15.74 12.92 6.93
CA ALA A 142 17.10 13.00 7.46
C ALA A 142 17.83 11.65 7.45
N PHE A 143 17.15 10.56 7.82
CA PHE A 143 17.74 9.22 7.83
C PHE A 143 18.03 8.70 6.42
N SER A 144 17.06 8.82 5.51
CA SER A 144 17.20 8.32 4.13
C SER A 144 18.24 9.08 3.31
N MET A 145 18.49 10.34 3.66
CA MET A 145 19.51 11.19 3.03
C MET A 145 20.86 11.16 3.74
N ARG A 146 20.97 10.51 4.91
CA ARG A 146 22.21 10.46 5.69
C ARG A 146 23.30 9.75 4.88
N GLY A 147 24.39 10.46 4.61
CA GLY A 147 25.53 9.93 3.86
C GLY A 147 25.32 9.85 2.35
N LYS A 148 24.17 10.31 1.82
CA LYS A 148 23.97 10.49 0.38
C LYS A 148 24.51 11.86 -0.02
N ALA A 149 25.60 11.89 -0.79
CA ALA A 149 26.05 13.10 -1.45
C ALA A 149 25.09 13.42 -2.59
N VAL A 150 24.29 14.48 -2.44
CA VAL A 150 23.39 14.96 -3.48
C VAL A 150 23.79 16.38 -3.84
N ASP A 151 24.04 16.61 -5.12
CA ASP A 151 24.57 17.86 -5.67
C ASP A 151 23.47 18.92 -5.86
N CYS A 152 22.52 18.99 -4.92
CA CYS A 152 21.34 19.86 -4.98
C CYS A 152 21.11 20.57 -3.65
N ASP A 153 20.60 21.80 -3.71
CA ASP A 153 20.41 22.65 -2.53
C ASP A 153 19.27 22.18 -1.62
N SER A 154 18.37 21.31 -2.12
CA SER A 154 17.24 20.80 -1.34
C SER A 154 16.80 19.40 -1.79
N VAL A 155 16.32 18.62 -0.82
CA VAL A 155 15.61 17.36 -1.02
C VAL A 155 14.19 17.55 -0.51
N LEU A 156 13.21 17.16 -1.32
CA LEU A 156 11.81 17.13 -0.92
C LEU A 156 11.46 15.71 -0.49
N THR A 157 11.03 15.51 0.74
CA THR A 157 10.46 14.23 1.16
C THR A 157 8.96 14.40 1.33
N GLY A 158 8.18 13.70 0.53
CA GLY A 158 6.72 13.79 0.57
C GLY A 158 6.05 12.45 0.79
N TYR A 159 4.85 12.47 1.37
CA TYR A 159 3.93 11.35 1.38
C TYR A 159 2.92 11.54 0.24
N TYR A 160 2.81 10.53 -0.62
CA TYR A 160 2.00 10.55 -1.84
C TYR A 160 0.98 9.44 -1.79
N ILE A 161 -0.23 9.66 -2.28
CA ILE A 161 -1.20 8.58 -2.51
C ILE A 161 -1.36 8.36 -4.01
N LEU A 162 -1.61 7.11 -4.39
CA LEU A 162 -1.99 6.81 -5.76
C LEU A 162 -3.45 7.23 -5.94
N GLU A 163 -3.69 8.17 -6.84
CA GLU A 163 -5.04 8.44 -7.30
C GLU A 163 -5.45 7.36 -8.29
N LEU A 164 -6.50 6.64 -7.94
CA LEU A 164 -7.13 5.68 -8.82
C LEU A 164 -8.37 6.33 -9.44
N PRO A 165 -8.58 6.17 -10.76
CA PRO A 165 -9.80 6.67 -11.40
C PRO A 165 -11.03 6.03 -10.77
N LYS A 166 -12.13 6.79 -10.65
CA LYS A 166 -13.35 6.25 -10.07
C LYS A 166 -13.92 5.16 -10.98
N LEU A 167 -14.62 4.19 -10.39
CA LEU A 167 -15.28 3.13 -11.15
C LEU A 167 -16.26 3.68 -12.21
N VAL A 168 -16.89 4.82 -11.93
CA VAL A 168 -17.77 5.51 -12.88
C VAL A 168 -17.00 6.01 -14.10
N ASP A 169 -15.80 6.54 -13.90
CA ASP A 169 -14.96 7.10 -14.97
C ASP A 169 -14.42 5.96 -15.85
N LEU A 170 -14.01 4.85 -15.24
CA LEU A 170 -13.60 3.63 -15.94
C LEU A 170 -14.76 3.02 -16.74
N LYS A 171 -15.97 2.99 -16.18
CA LYS A 171 -17.17 2.53 -16.88
C LYS A 171 -17.47 3.37 -18.13
N ASN A 172 -17.12 4.66 -18.10
CA ASN A 172 -17.29 5.59 -19.21
C ASN A 172 -16.09 5.62 -20.19
N GLY A 173 -15.15 4.68 -20.06
CA GLY A 173 -14.02 4.54 -20.98
C GLY A 173 -12.85 5.47 -20.72
N ALA A 174 -12.76 6.08 -19.52
CA ALA A 174 -11.57 6.83 -19.14
C ALA A 174 -10.33 5.91 -19.18
N LYS A 175 -9.22 6.45 -19.72
CA LYS A 175 -7.94 5.74 -19.68
C LYS A 175 -7.47 5.64 -18.22
N LEU A 176 -6.90 4.49 -17.87
CA LEU A 176 -6.20 4.32 -16.60
C LEU A 176 -5.04 5.33 -16.56
N ASN A 177 -5.15 6.30 -15.65
CA ASN A 177 -4.06 7.20 -15.32
C ASN A 177 -3.76 7.03 -13.84
N TYR A 178 -2.50 6.72 -13.53
CA TYR A 178 -2.03 6.47 -12.18
C TYR A 178 -1.16 7.66 -11.79
N GLU A 179 -1.76 8.64 -11.14
CA GLU A 179 -1.05 9.83 -10.69
C GLU A 179 -0.73 9.73 -9.19
N LEU A 180 0.48 10.18 -8.82
CA LEU A 180 0.87 10.31 -7.42
C LEU A 180 0.44 11.69 -6.93
N LEU A 181 -0.58 11.72 -6.10
CA LEU A 181 -1.02 12.95 -5.45
C LEU A 181 -0.21 13.19 -4.16
N PRO A 182 0.47 14.33 -4.03
CA PRO A 182 1.14 14.67 -2.78
C PRO A 182 0.11 15.01 -1.70
N VAL A 183 0.15 14.28 -0.59
CA VAL A 183 -0.64 14.59 0.61
C VAL A 183 0.10 15.62 1.46
N LYS A 184 1.40 15.43 1.65
CA LYS A 184 2.26 16.34 2.40
C LYS A 184 3.69 16.29 1.86
N LYS A 185 4.35 17.44 1.79
CA LYS A 185 5.76 17.55 1.38
C LYS A 185 6.55 18.30 2.45
N PHE A 186 7.74 17.83 2.73
CA PHE A 186 8.71 18.50 3.58
C PHE A 186 9.97 18.82 2.78
N VAL A 187 10.48 20.04 2.91
CA VAL A 187 11.74 20.46 2.28
C VAL A 187 12.85 20.27 3.29
N TYR A 188 13.76 19.35 3.01
CA TYR A 188 15.03 19.21 3.70
C TYR A 188 16.11 19.97 2.92
N ALA A 189 16.54 21.12 3.44
CA ALA A 189 17.69 21.83 2.88
C ALA A 189 18.97 21.06 3.26
N ILE A 190 19.78 20.70 2.25
CA ILE A 190 21.10 20.16 2.51
C ILE A 190 21.97 21.38 2.85
N GLY A 191 22.25 21.58 4.14
CA GLY A 191 23.18 22.62 4.57
C GLY A 191 24.52 22.42 3.86
N LYS A 192 24.96 23.41 3.10
CA LYS A 192 26.34 23.52 2.63
C LYS A 192 27.27 23.82 3.80
#